data_AF-A0A402D2J2-F1
#
_entry.id   AF-A0A402D2J2-F1
#
_cell.length_a   1.000
_cell.length_b   1.000
_cell.length_c   1.000
_cell.angle_alpha   90.00
_cell.angle_beta   90.00
_cell.angle_gamma   90.00
#
_symmetry.space_group_name_H-M   'P 1'
#
loop_
_entity.id
_entity.type
_entity.pdbx_description
1 polymer ?
#
loop_
_entity_poly.entity_id
_entity_poly.type
_entity_poly.pdbx_seq_one_letter_code
_entity_poly.pdbx_strand_id
1 'polypeptide(L)'
;MKLERARELYSDYAEGTLTPAMKLALEQHFDADAEARADYDEFARIFAVLGDSAPVDIDVPLGFRAKVMELATAEQERRASAPRSLGDAIREWFAPSGRRRLSGGLLAGVAALVVAGVVFNPAINHPGTTPGTMFPGINTPAPDATPLMIQGVSTGMGTDGNFYHYFHIHLPQNVQSATVNAFVVTSSDQITDPAIRASDAHLALSAPMTLSNDEEMQIPVARAKRPEPGATLDMLVNWQSDSDPSHGGSQVVFTPFDVSDGGPATPPTANGNFYDTLRAIASVYHVTVIADATSSPTVAAAGWTSGDDVSKALNTVAGSVSYGVRKLNDTTYQVFDKR
;
A
#
# COMPACT_ATOMS: atom_id res chain seq x y z
N MET A 1 20.95 34.56 -22.63
CA MET A 1 20.36 34.17 -21.33
C MET A 1 21.52 34.02 -20.34
N LYS A 2 21.30 34.01 -19.02
CA LYS A 2 22.36 33.57 -18.09
C LYS A 2 22.32 32.05 -17.95
N LEU A 3 23.47 31.41 -17.74
CA LEU A 3 23.59 29.95 -17.64
C LEU A 3 22.71 29.36 -16.53
N GLU A 4 22.60 30.03 -15.38
CA GLU A 4 21.77 29.57 -14.26
C GLU A 4 20.30 29.49 -14.65
N ARG A 5 19.82 30.47 -15.43
CA ARG A 5 18.45 30.48 -15.91
C ARG A 5 18.22 29.44 -17.00
N ALA A 6 19.24 29.09 -17.79
CA ALA A 6 19.15 28.01 -18.76
C ALA A 6 19.01 26.65 -18.05
N ARG A 7 19.80 26.42 -17.00
CA ARG A 7 19.76 25.20 -16.17
C ARG A 7 18.39 24.94 -15.56
N GLU A 8 17.72 25.98 -15.08
CA GLU A 8 16.34 25.87 -14.57
C GLU A 8 15.34 25.36 -15.63
N LEU A 9 15.63 25.50 -16.92
CA LEU A 9 14.76 25.09 -18.02
C LEU A 9 15.13 23.73 -18.62
N TYR A 10 16.18 23.05 -18.14
CA TYR A 10 16.65 21.79 -18.73
C TYR A 10 15.64 20.65 -18.61
N SER A 11 15.01 20.49 -17.44
CA SER A 11 13.97 19.45 -17.23
C SER A 11 12.79 19.68 -18.17
N ASP A 12 12.25 20.90 -18.17
CA ASP A 12 11.11 21.26 -19.03
C ASP A 12 11.43 21.12 -20.53
N TYR A 13 12.66 21.41 -20.94
CA TYR A 13 13.11 21.23 -22.33
C TYR A 13 13.22 19.75 -22.69
N ALA A 14 13.78 18.92 -21.82
CA ALA A 14 13.92 17.47 -22.01
C ALA A 14 12.56 16.75 -22.04
N GLU A 15 11.62 17.18 -21.19
CA GLU A 15 10.24 16.66 -21.13
C GLU A 15 9.35 17.22 -22.25
N GLY A 16 9.78 18.26 -22.95
CA GLY A 16 9.02 18.91 -24.01
C GLY A 16 7.84 19.76 -23.51
N THR A 17 7.85 20.20 -22.26
CA THR A 17 6.78 21.00 -21.62
C THR A 17 7.00 22.51 -21.79
N LEU A 18 8.17 22.94 -22.28
CA LEU A 18 8.43 24.36 -22.54
C LEU A 18 7.50 24.96 -23.60
N THR A 19 7.11 26.21 -23.36
CA THR A 19 6.41 27.01 -24.38
C THR A 19 7.30 27.19 -25.62
N PRO A 20 6.73 27.27 -26.83
CA PRO A 20 7.52 27.40 -28.07
C PRO A 20 8.49 28.59 -28.08
N ALA A 21 8.10 29.71 -27.46
CA ALA A 21 8.95 30.89 -27.38
C ALA A 21 10.17 30.67 -26.45
N MET A 22 9.97 30.01 -25.32
CA MET A 22 11.06 29.67 -24.39
C MET A 22 11.98 28.62 -24.97
N LYS A 23 11.42 27.61 -25.66
CA LYS A 23 12.18 26.58 -26.38
C LYS A 23 13.13 27.22 -27.39
N LEU A 24 12.62 28.11 -28.25
CA LEU A 24 13.43 28.82 -29.24
C LEU A 24 14.50 29.70 -28.59
N ALA A 25 14.18 30.41 -27.51
CA ALA A 25 15.14 31.25 -26.81
C ALA A 25 16.28 30.45 -26.16
N LEU A 26 15.98 29.23 -25.67
CA LEU A 26 16.97 28.32 -25.11
C LEU A 26 17.86 27.71 -26.22
N GLU A 27 17.27 27.32 -27.35
CA GLU A 27 18.02 26.81 -28.51
C GLU A 27 18.98 27.86 -29.08
N GLN A 28 18.51 29.10 -29.23
CA GLN A 28 19.38 30.22 -29.63
C GLN A 28 20.52 30.48 -28.62
N HIS A 29 20.28 30.22 -27.33
CA HIS A 29 21.32 30.35 -26.32
C HIS A 29 22.37 29.24 -26.45
N PHE A 30 21.97 28.00 -26.73
CA PHE A 30 22.90 26.90 -27.00
C PHE A 30 23.75 27.15 -28.24
N ASP A 31 23.19 27.77 -29.29
CA ASP A 31 23.94 28.13 -30.49
C ASP A 31 24.98 29.24 -30.21
N ALA A 32 24.68 30.14 -29.27
CA ALA A 32 25.56 31.24 -28.89
C ALA A 32 26.60 30.89 -27.81
N ASP A 33 26.34 29.85 -27.02
CA ASP A 33 27.13 29.46 -25.85
C ASP A 33 27.35 27.94 -25.82
N ALA A 34 28.55 27.53 -26.23
CA ALA A 34 28.94 26.11 -26.28
C ALA A 34 29.04 25.47 -24.89
N GLU A 35 29.30 26.26 -23.83
CA GLU A 35 29.34 25.73 -22.46
C GLU A 35 27.94 25.33 -22.01
N ALA A 36 26.95 26.19 -22.25
CA ALA A 36 25.55 25.89 -21.98
C ALA A 36 25.04 24.65 -22.74
N ARG A 37 25.53 24.43 -23.97
CA ARG A 37 25.20 23.23 -24.74
C ARG A 37 25.82 21.97 -24.14
N ALA A 38 27.11 22.02 -23.77
CA ALA A 38 27.80 20.89 -23.16
C ALA A 38 27.17 20.49 -21.80
N ASP A 39 26.80 21.48 -20.98
CA ASP A 39 26.11 21.28 -19.69
C ASP A 39 24.74 20.60 -19.88
N TYR A 40 23.98 21.00 -20.90
CA TYR A 40 22.73 20.33 -21.27
C TYR A 40 22.95 18.89 -21.77
N ASP A 41 23.96 18.64 -22.61
CA ASP A 41 24.26 17.29 -23.12
C ASP A 41 24.72 16.32 -22.00
N GLU A 42 25.33 16.83 -20.93
CA GLU A 42 25.61 16.08 -19.70
C GLU A 42 24.32 15.76 -18.94
N PHE A 43 23.48 16.78 -18.68
CA PHE A 43 22.17 16.61 -18.06
C PHE A 43 21.31 15.58 -18.80
N ALA A 44 21.21 15.69 -20.13
CA ALA A 44 20.40 14.80 -20.97
C ALA A 44 20.86 13.34 -20.90
N ARG A 45 22.18 13.09 -20.77
CA ARG A 45 22.71 11.73 -20.54
C ARG A 45 22.31 11.17 -19.19
N ILE A 46 22.43 11.95 -18.12
CA ILE A 46 22.02 11.53 -16.77
C ILE A 46 20.51 11.27 -16.75
N PHE A 47 19.72 12.17 -17.33
CA PHE A 47 18.27 12.04 -17.44
C PHE A 47 17.87 10.79 -18.21
N ALA A 48 18.56 10.47 -19.31
CA ALA A 48 18.35 9.24 -20.06
C ALA A 48 18.67 7.99 -19.23
N VAL A 49 19.78 7.96 -18.47
CA VAL A 49 20.11 6.82 -17.59
C VAL A 49 19.06 6.61 -16.49
N LEU A 50 18.54 7.70 -15.94
CA LEU A 50 17.45 7.64 -14.95
C LEU A 50 16.13 7.19 -15.58
N GLY A 51 15.83 7.60 -16.81
CA GLY A 51 14.63 7.19 -17.53
C GLY A 51 14.68 5.76 -18.07
N ASP A 52 15.89 5.27 -18.40
CA ASP A 52 16.14 3.91 -18.93
C ASP A 52 16.48 2.91 -17.80
N SER A 53 16.46 3.37 -16.56
CA SER A 53 16.37 2.49 -15.39
C SER A 53 15.10 1.67 -15.60
N ALA A 54 15.29 0.40 -16.00
CA ALA A 54 14.22 -0.52 -16.38
C ALA A 54 13.02 -0.28 -15.47
N PRO A 55 11.79 -0.14 -16.02
CA PRO A 55 10.62 0.09 -15.18
C PRO A 55 10.71 -0.92 -14.07
N VAL A 56 10.90 -0.44 -12.84
CA VAL A 56 10.73 -1.27 -11.67
C VAL A 56 9.35 -1.86 -11.92
N ASP A 57 9.28 -3.18 -12.06
CA ASP A 57 8.01 -3.88 -12.16
C ASP A 57 7.32 -3.63 -10.82
N ILE A 58 6.68 -2.47 -10.73
CA ILE A 58 5.84 -2.08 -9.61
C ILE A 58 4.68 -3.02 -9.77
N ASP A 59 4.68 -4.07 -8.95
CA ASP A 59 3.64 -5.07 -8.94
C ASP A 59 2.33 -4.35 -8.60
N VAL A 60 1.55 -4.06 -9.64
CA VAL A 60 0.32 -3.28 -9.53
C VAL A 60 -0.65 -4.14 -8.73
N PRO A 61 -1.11 -3.70 -7.54
CA PRO A 61 -1.91 -4.54 -6.66
C PRO A 61 -3.06 -5.21 -7.41
N LEU A 62 -3.23 -6.52 -7.22
CA LEU A 62 -4.29 -7.29 -7.86
C LEU A 62 -5.63 -6.58 -7.67
N GLY A 63 -6.27 -6.20 -8.79
CA GLY A 63 -7.54 -5.48 -8.80
C GLY A 63 -7.45 -3.96 -8.90
N PHE A 64 -6.27 -3.35 -8.85
CA PHE A 64 -6.11 -1.90 -9.06
C PHE A 64 -6.67 -1.47 -10.42
N ARG A 65 -6.37 -2.21 -11.49
CA ARG A 65 -6.95 -1.95 -12.82
C ARG A 65 -8.48 -2.04 -12.81
N ALA A 66 -9.04 -3.01 -12.10
CA ALA A 66 -10.50 -3.16 -11.99
C ALA A 66 -11.10 -1.96 -11.25
N LYS A 67 -10.49 -1.52 -10.15
CA LYS A 67 -10.91 -0.36 -9.35
C LYS A 67 -10.75 0.97 -10.10
N VAL A 68 -9.68 1.13 -10.88
CA VAL A 68 -9.50 2.30 -11.75
C VAL A 68 -10.55 2.34 -12.85
N MET A 69 -10.86 1.20 -13.46
CA MET A 69 -11.93 1.11 -14.46
C MET A 69 -13.31 1.38 -13.84
N GLU A 70 -13.57 0.84 -12.65
CA GLU A 70 -14.81 1.09 -11.90
C GLU A 70 -14.98 2.58 -11.55
N LEU A 71 -13.92 3.22 -11.04
CA LEU A 71 -13.91 4.66 -10.76
C LEU A 71 -14.08 5.48 -12.03
N ALA A 72 -13.44 5.10 -13.14
CA ALA A 72 -13.59 5.78 -14.42
C ALA A 72 -15.03 5.67 -14.94
N THR A 73 -15.65 4.48 -14.83
CA THR A 73 -17.06 4.29 -15.20
C THR A 73 -18.00 5.06 -14.29
N ALA A 74 -17.77 5.04 -12.98
CA ALA A 74 -18.59 5.77 -12.01
C ALA A 74 -18.49 7.29 -12.21
N GLU A 75 -17.30 7.82 -12.52
CA GLU A 75 -17.11 9.23 -12.83
C GLU A 75 -17.76 9.61 -14.18
N GLN A 76 -17.70 8.72 -15.17
CA GLN A 76 -18.36 8.94 -16.46
C GLN A 76 -19.89 8.89 -16.32
N GLU A 77 -20.44 7.98 -15.51
CA GLU A 77 -21.85 7.94 -15.14
C GLU A 77 -22.26 9.15 -14.32
N ARG A 78 -21.42 9.60 -13.38
CA ARG A 78 -21.64 10.82 -12.60
C ARG A 78 -21.68 12.05 -13.50
N ARG A 79 -20.80 12.14 -14.49
CA ARG A 79 -20.81 13.22 -15.50
C ARG A 79 -22.01 13.14 -16.44
N ALA A 80 -22.46 11.93 -16.79
CA ALA A 80 -23.65 11.73 -17.61
C ALA A 80 -24.95 12.04 -16.84
N SER A 81 -24.95 11.80 -15.53
CA SER A 81 -26.10 11.99 -14.63
C SER A 81 -26.13 13.35 -13.96
N ALA A 82 -25.02 14.11 -14.01
CA ALA A 82 -24.98 15.47 -13.51
C ALA A 82 -26.03 16.29 -14.26
N PRO A 83 -27.02 16.88 -13.55
CA PRO A 83 -28.01 17.71 -14.20
C PRO A 83 -27.27 18.84 -14.89
N ARG A 84 -27.43 18.94 -16.21
CA ARG A 84 -26.82 20.03 -16.99
C ARG A 84 -27.13 21.33 -16.30
N SER A 85 -26.10 22.04 -15.86
CA SER A 85 -26.30 23.25 -15.10
C SER A 85 -27.03 24.24 -16.01
N LEU A 86 -27.92 25.04 -15.43
CA LEU A 86 -28.63 26.09 -16.16
C LEU A 86 -27.64 27.05 -16.86
N GLY A 87 -26.42 27.17 -16.33
CA GLY A 87 -25.32 27.92 -16.93
C GLY A 87 -24.81 27.32 -18.26
N ASP A 88 -24.76 25.99 -18.38
CA ASP A 88 -24.34 25.33 -19.63
C ASP A 88 -25.40 25.48 -20.73
N ALA A 89 -26.67 25.40 -20.37
CA ALA A 89 -27.79 25.64 -21.29
C ALA A 89 -27.79 27.09 -21.81
N ILE A 90 -27.53 28.07 -20.93
CA ILE A 90 -27.38 29.49 -21.33
C ILE A 90 -26.14 29.67 -22.22
N ARG A 91 -25.01 29.05 -21.87
CA ARG A 91 -23.77 29.16 -22.65
C ARG A 91 -23.88 28.55 -24.04
N GLU A 92 -24.58 27.41 -24.16
CA GLU A 92 -24.88 26.77 -25.44
C GLU A 92 -25.84 27.61 -26.30
N TRP A 93 -26.75 28.37 -25.67
CA TRP A 93 -27.62 29.30 -26.37
C TRP A 93 -26.87 30.52 -26.93
N PHE A 94 -25.79 30.95 -26.25
CA PHE A 94 -24.90 32.02 -26.72
C PHE A 94 -23.70 31.52 -27.56
N ALA A 95 -23.50 30.20 -27.67
CA ALA A 95 -22.43 29.65 -28.48
C ALA A 95 -22.67 29.95 -29.99
N PRO A 96 -21.63 30.31 -30.77
CA PRO A 96 -21.77 30.74 -32.18
C PRO A 96 -22.40 29.69 -33.10
N SER A 97 -22.45 28.43 -32.69
CA SER A 97 -23.04 27.30 -33.41
C SER A 97 -24.58 27.26 -33.37
N GLY A 98 -25.23 27.93 -32.41
CA GLY A 98 -26.69 27.90 -32.23
C GLY A 98 -27.49 28.73 -33.24
N ARG A 99 -26.86 29.66 -33.98
CA ARG A 99 -27.56 30.59 -34.88
C ARG A 99 -28.10 29.97 -36.17
N ARG A 100 -27.82 28.69 -36.48
CA ARG A 100 -28.28 28.05 -37.74
C ARG A 100 -29.54 27.20 -37.62
N ARG A 101 -30.21 27.10 -36.47
CA ARG A 101 -31.40 26.23 -36.28
C ARG A 101 -32.70 26.91 -35.84
N LEU A 102 -32.78 28.25 -35.87
CA LEU A 102 -34.03 28.98 -35.60
C LEU A 102 -34.54 29.67 -36.87
N SER A 103 -34.96 28.86 -37.84
CA SER A 103 -35.83 29.30 -38.93
C SER A 103 -36.94 28.27 -39.09
N GLY A 104 -37.98 28.38 -38.26
CA GLY A 104 -39.22 27.63 -38.47
C GLY A 104 -39.90 27.15 -37.19
N GLY A 105 -40.66 28.05 -36.55
CA GLY A 105 -41.89 27.71 -35.81
C GLY A 105 -41.74 27.07 -34.43
N LEU A 106 -42.01 27.84 -33.38
CA LEU A 106 -43.16 27.65 -32.47
C LEU A 106 -42.99 28.51 -31.21
N LEU A 107 -43.62 29.67 -31.26
CA LEU A 107 -44.16 30.36 -30.10
C LEU A 107 -45.42 29.58 -29.66
N ALA A 108 -45.35 28.78 -28.59
CA ALA A 108 -46.51 28.40 -27.77
C ALA A 108 -46.11 27.51 -26.58
N GLY A 109 -46.44 27.96 -25.38
CA GLY A 109 -46.88 27.08 -24.29
C GLY A 109 -45.81 26.51 -23.34
N VAL A 110 -45.46 27.26 -22.31
CA VAL A 110 -45.08 26.67 -21.01
C VAL A 110 -45.84 27.40 -19.89
N ALA A 111 -47.12 27.05 -19.79
CA ALA A 111 -47.91 27.18 -18.57
C ALA A 111 -48.71 25.88 -18.47
N ALA A 112 -48.72 25.26 -17.29
CA ALA A 112 -49.38 23.98 -16.93
C ALA A 112 -48.57 22.69 -17.16
N LEU A 113 -47.87 22.23 -16.12
CA LEU A 113 -47.90 20.84 -15.64
C LEU A 113 -47.18 20.70 -14.30
N VAL A 114 -47.86 21.16 -13.25
CA VAL A 114 -47.72 20.63 -11.88
C VAL A 114 -49.13 20.18 -11.50
N VAL A 115 -49.24 19.01 -10.86
CA VAL A 115 -50.46 18.32 -10.38
C VAL A 115 -50.99 17.21 -11.31
N ALA A 116 -50.57 15.97 -11.00
CA ALA A 116 -51.26 14.67 -11.08
C ALA A 116 -50.15 13.60 -11.12
N GLY A 117 -49.97 12.65 -10.21
CA GLY A 117 -50.88 11.99 -9.29
C GLY A 117 -50.55 10.50 -9.40
N VAL A 118 -49.99 9.86 -8.37
CA VAL A 118 -50.01 8.40 -8.26
C VAL A 118 -50.23 8.02 -6.79
N VAL A 119 -51.44 7.51 -6.58
CA VAL A 119 -51.98 6.84 -5.40
C VAL A 119 -51.77 5.34 -5.59
N PHE A 120 -51.36 4.65 -4.51
CA PHE A 120 -51.55 3.23 -4.15
C PHE A 120 -51.58 2.12 -5.23
N ASN A 121 -50.82 1.04 -4.99
CA ASN A 121 -51.33 -0.33 -5.13
C ASN A 121 -50.67 -1.30 -4.11
N PRO A 122 -51.44 -2.13 -3.36
CA PRO A 122 -50.93 -3.02 -2.32
C PRO A 122 -50.79 -4.49 -2.78
N ALA A 123 -50.08 -5.27 -1.97
CA ALA A 123 -50.23 -6.72 -1.74
C ALA A 123 -50.26 -7.67 -2.97
N ILE A 124 -49.13 -8.33 -3.22
CA ILE A 124 -49.10 -9.64 -3.89
C ILE A 124 -48.79 -10.71 -2.84
N ASN A 125 -49.84 -11.44 -2.47
CA ASN A 125 -49.77 -12.72 -1.78
C ASN A 125 -49.33 -13.81 -2.77
N HIS A 126 -48.28 -14.56 -2.43
CA HIS A 126 -48.02 -15.87 -3.04
C HIS A 126 -48.29 -16.98 -2.02
N PRO A 127 -49.15 -17.96 -2.34
CA PRO A 127 -49.33 -19.16 -1.53
C PRO A 127 -48.39 -20.28 -1.99
N GLY A 128 -47.79 -20.97 -1.01
CA GLY A 128 -47.48 -22.40 -1.11
C GLY A 128 -46.18 -22.80 -1.79
N THR A 129 -45.13 -23.00 -0.99
CA THR A 129 -44.17 -24.10 -1.20
C THR A 129 -43.74 -24.67 0.15
N THR A 130 -43.54 -25.98 0.14
CA THR A 130 -43.52 -26.97 1.22
C THR A 130 -42.30 -26.88 2.18
N PRO A 131 -42.40 -27.44 3.41
CA PRO A 131 -41.38 -27.31 4.45
C PRO A 131 -40.20 -28.26 4.21
N GLY A 132 -39.08 -27.70 3.78
CA GLY A 132 -37.76 -28.33 3.90
C GLY A 132 -37.16 -27.99 5.26
N THR A 133 -36.74 -29.01 5.99
CA THR A 133 -36.00 -28.92 7.26
C THR A 133 -34.76 -28.04 7.13
N MET A 134 -34.90 -26.76 7.48
CA MET A 134 -33.79 -25.85 7.71
C MET A 134 -33.24 -26.13 9.10
N PHE A 135 -32.12 -26.84 9.16
CA PHE A 135 -31.20 -26.65 10.29
C PHE A 135 -30.71 -25.20 10.20
N PRO A 136 -30.93 -24.36 11.22
CA PRO A 136 -30.27 -23.07 11.26
C PRO A 136 -28.77 -23.37 11.43
N GLY A 137 -28.04 -23.27 10.32
CA GLY A 137 -26.60 -23.11 10.37
C GLY A 137 -26.35 -21.87 11.20
N ILE A 138 -25.96 -22.07 12.46
CA ILE A 138 -25.39 -21.02 13.28
C ILE A 138 -24.15 -20.60 12.50
N ASN A 139 -24.27 -19.51 11.74
CA ASN A 139 -23.14 -18.76 11.25
C ASN A 139 -22.46 -18.23 12.51
N THR A 140 -21.62 -19.06 13.14
CA THR A 140 -20.64 -18.57 14.10
C THR A 140 -19.90 -17.47 13.35
N PRO A 141 -19.97 -16.21 13.81
CA PRO A 141 -19.19 -15.14 13.21
C PRO A 141 -17.74 -15.63 13.16
N ALA A 142 -17.10 -15.45 12.00
CA ALA A 142 -15.68 -15.76 11.88
C ALA A 142 -14.97 -15.07 13.06
N PRO A 143 -14.10 -15.78 13.81
CA PRO A 143 -13.41 -15.20 14.94
C PRO A 143 -12.80 -13.87 14.51
N ASP A 144 -13.05 -12.83 15.29
CA ASP A 144 -12.62 -11.46 14.99
C ASP A 144 -11.15 -11.51 14.59
N ALA A 145 -10.88 -11.21 13.32
CA ALA A 145 -9.54 -11.32 12.79
C ALA A 145 -8.65 -10.36 13.58
N THR A 146 -7.60 -10.89 14.19
CA THR A 146 -6.63 -10.08 14.91
C THR A 146 -6.17 -8.95 14.01
N PRO A 147 -6.26 -7.71 14.50
CA PRO A 147 -6.02 -6.53 13.69
C PRO A 147 -4.60 -6.55 13.10
N LEU A 148 -4.49 -6.47 11.77
CA LEU A 148 -3.21 -6.35 11.09
C LEU A 148 -2.81 -4.87 11.07
N MET A 149 -1.70 -4.52 11.73
CA MET A 149 -1.21 -3.14 11.75
C MET A 149 -0.22 -2.90 10.61
N ILE A 150 0.63 -3.89 10.33
CA ILE A 150 1.62 -3.80 9.26
C ILE A 150 1.00 -4.36 7.99
N GLN A 151 0.74 -3.50 6.99
CA GLN A 151 0.09 -3.93 5.75
C GLN A 151 1.07 -4.53 4.74
N GLY A 152 2.33 -4.11 4.79
CA GLY A 152 3.35 -4.60 3.87
C GLY A 152 4.71 -3.97 4.09
N VAL A 153 5.67 -4.45 3.31
CA VAL A 153 7.03 -3.93 3.25
C VAL A 153 7.33 -3.70 1.78
N SER A 154 7.79 -2.50 1.44
CA SER A 154 8.33 -2.19 0.12
C SER A 154 9.81 -1.86 0.22
N THR A 155 10.51 -1.90 -0.91
CA THR A 155 11.92 -1.48 -0.99
C THR A 155 12.03 -0.27 -1.91
N GLY A 156 12.94 0.64 -1.59
CA GLY A 156 13.16 1.83 -2.40
C GLY A 156 14.48 2.51 -2.08
N MET A 157 14.94 3.36 -3.00
CA MET A 157 16.11 4.19 -2.77
C MET A 157 15.69 5.47 -2.02
N GLY A 158 16.36 5.74 -0.91
CA GLY A 158 16.19 6.97 -0.15
C GLY A 158 16.83 8.16 -0.86
N THR A 159 16.53 9.36 -0.37
CA THR A 159 17.10 10.62 -0.89
C THR A 159 18.61 10.76 -0.68
N ASP A 160 19.17 9.94 0.20
CA ASP A 160 20.61 9.80 0.46
C ASP A 160 21.30 8.77 -0.44
N GLY A 161 20.57 8.15 -1.37
CA GLY A 161 21.06 7.11 -2.27
C GLY A 161 21.23 5.73 -1.63
N ASN A 162 20.87 5.55 -0.35
CA ASN A 162 20.86 4.23 0.29
C ASN A 162 19.55 3.49 -0.02
N PHE A 163 19.59 2.16 -0.04
CA PHE A 163 18.38 1.35 -0.13
C PHE A 163 17.73 1.19 1.24
N TYR A 164 16.41 1.33 1.28
CA TYR A 164 15.59 1.20 2.48
C TYR A 164 14.52 0.14 2.28
N HIS A 165 14.13 -0.50 3.39
CA HIS A 165 12.84 -1.16 3.51
C HIS A 165 11.87 -0.18 4.15
N TYR A 166 10.75 0.08 3.50
CA TYR A 166 9.68 0.92 4.01
C TYR A 166 8.61 0.01 4.56
N PHE A 167 8.42 0.05 5.87
CA PHE A 167 7.34 -0.66 6.53
C PHE A 167 6.10 0.22 6.57
N HIS A 168 5.02 -0.27 5.99
CA HIS A 168 3.76 0.45 5.86
C HIS A 168 2.83 0.07 7.01
N ILE A 169 2.62 1.02 7.92
CA ILE A 169 1.84 0.83 9.13
C ILE A 169 0.52 1.59 9.01
N HIS A 170 -0.57 0.87 9.25
CA HIS A 170 -1.92 1.42 9.35
C HIS A 170 -2.56 0.96 10.63
N LEU A 171 -3.39 1.81 11.24
CA LEU A 171 -4.16 1.35 12.37
C LEU A 171 -5.35 0.49 11.92
N PRO A 172 -5.73 -0.50 12.73
CA PRO A 172 -6.94 -1.26 12.50
C PRO A 172 -8.18 -0.37 12.54
N GLN A 173 -9.21 -0.64 11.75
CA GLN A 173 -10.41 0.22 11.61
C GLN A 173 -11.12 0.56 12.94
N ASN A 174 -10.96 -0.25 13.98
CA ASN A 174 -11.53 -0.03 15.31
C ASN A 174 -10.65 0.82 16.24
N VAL A 175 -9.43 1.17 15.84
CA VAL A 175 -8.49 1.99 16.62
C VAL A 175 -8.39 3.37 15.97
N GLN A 176 -8.99 4.39 16.60
CA GLN A 176 -9.01 5.75 16.05
C GLN A 176 -7.63 6.41 16.02
N SER A 177 -6.87 6.27 17.10
CA SER A 177 -5.48 6.72 17.18
C SER A 177 -4.69 5.82 18.12
N ALA A 178 -3.38 5.71 17.87
CA ALA A 178 -2.48 4.96 18.73
C ALA A 178 -1.08 5.56 18.73
N THR A 179 -0.41 5.42 19.86
CA THR A 179 1.02 5.70 20.00
C THR A 179 1.82 4.47 19.54
N VAL A 180 2.64 4.66 18.52
CA VAL A 180 3.43 3.62 17.84
C VAL A 180 4.90 3.72 18.24
N ASN A 181 5.50 2.58 18.57
CA ASN A 181 6.93 2.40 18.77
C ASN A 181 7.43 1.33 17.82
N ALA A 182 8.59 1.54 17.21
CA ALA A 182 9.18 0.55 16.31
C ALA A 182 10.67 0.35 16.61
N PHE A 183 11.08 -0.92 16.55
CA PHE A 183 12.43 -1.37 16.88
C PHE A 183 12.94 -2.28 15.76
N VAL A 184 14.18 -2.10 15.34
CA VAL A 184 14.92 -3.11 14.60
C VAL A 184 15.50 -4.08 15.63
N VAL A 185 15.09 -5.34 15.53
CA VAL A 185 15.51 -6.40 16.45
C VAL A 185 16.45 -7.37 15.77
N THR A 186 17.34 -8.00 16.53
CA THR A 186 18.35 -8.95 16.01
C THR A 186 18.23 -10.32 16.66
N SER A 187 17.53 -10.45 17.79
CA SER A 187 17.28 -11.71 18.49
C SER A 187 15.82 -11.88 18.87
N SER A 188 15.39 -13.13 19.04
CA SER A 188 14.05 -13.42 19.55
C SER A 188 13.84 -12.94 20.99
N ASP A 189 14.91 -12.85 21.79
CA ASP A 189 14.82 -12.33 23.16
C ASP A 189 14.40 -10.85 23.18
N GLN A 190 14.85 -10.04 22.21
CA GLN A 190 14.39 -8.65 22.06
C GLN A 190 12.90 -8.57 21.69
N ILE A 191 12.36 -9.61 21.06
CA ILE A 191 10.92 -9.71 20.76
C ILE A 191 10.16 -10.07 22.04
N THR A 192 10.63 -11.04 22.83
CA THR A 192 9.86 -11.58 23.95
C THR A 192 10.10 -10.88 25.29
N ASP A 193 11.26 -10.25 25.49
CA ASP A 193 11.65 -9.62 26.75
C ASP A 193 11.77 -8.08 26.59
N PRO A 194 10.85 -7.30 27.19
CA PRO A 194 10.90 -5.84 27.14
C PRO A 194 12.17 -5.23 27.75
N ALA A 195 12.81 -5.88 28.74
CA ALA A 195 14.02 -5.36 29.36
C ALA A 195 15.22 -5.48 28.41
N ILE A 196 15.39 -6.64 27.77
CA ILE A 196 16.41 -6.87 26.73
C ILE A 196 16.15 -5.95 25.53
N ARG A 197 14.89 -5.79 25.13
CA ARG A 197 14.50 -4.86 24.08
C ARG A 197 14.94 -3.43 24.39
N ALA A 198 14.69 -2.94 25.60
CA ALA A 198 15.02 -1.59 25.99
C ALA A 198 16.53 -1.33 26.04
N SER A 199 17.36 -2.34 26.33
CA SER A 199 18.82 -2.20 26.39
C SER A 199 19.50 -2.40 25.04
N ASP A 200 19.01 -3.34 24.23
CA ASP A 200 19.78 -3.90 23.10
C ASP A 200 19.14 -3.66 21.73
N ALA A 201 17.84 -3.36 21.66
CA ALA A 201 17.17 -3.15 20.38
C ALA A 201 17.48 -1.75 19.81
N HIS A 202 17.62 -1.66 18.50
CA HIS A 202 17.82 -0.38 17.83
C HIS A 202 16.46 0.26 17.56
N LEU A 203 16.28 1.51 18.00
CA LEU A 203 15.07 2.28 17.70
C LEU A 203 14.98 2.56 16.19
N ALA A 204 13.88 2.13 15.56
CA ALA A 204 13.58 2.45 14.17
C ALA A 204 12.93 3.85 14.05
N LEU A 205 12.22 4.27 15.11
CA LEU A 205 11.71 5.64 15.26
C LEU A 205 12.52 6.38 16.32
N SER A 206 12.89 7.63 16.05
CA SER A 206 13.64 8.46 17.00
C SER A 206 12.87 8.75 18.30
N ALA A 207 11.54 8.70 18.24
CA ALA A 207 10.62 8.83 19.36
C ALA A 207 9.30 8.11 19.03
N PRO A 208 8.47 7.76 20.04
CA PRO A 208 7.12 7.27 19.79
C PRO A 208 6.33 8.27 18.93
N MET A 209 5.55 7.77 17.98
CA MET A 209 4.75 8.60 17.08
C MET A 209 3.27 8.26 17.21
N THR A 210 2.40 9.28 17.28
CA THR A 210 0.96 9.08 17.20
C THR A 210 0.56 8.88 15.74
N LEU A 211 -0.27 7.87 15.49
CA LEU A 211 -0.84 7.55 14.19
C LEU A 211 -2.37 7.64 14.28
N SER A 212 -3.03 8.20 13.28
CA SER A 212 -4.50 8.18 13.15
C SER A 212 -4.95 7.06 12.21
N ASN A 213 -6.21 6.63 12.30
CA ASN A 213 -6.74 5.51 11.52
C ASN A 213 -6.64 5.67 9.99
N ASP A 214 -6.83 6.90 9.53
CA ASP A 214 -6.85 7.31 8.12
C ASP A 214 -5.46 7.65 7.57
N GLU A 215 -4.44 7.57 8.41
CA GLU A 215 -3.07 7.89 8.08
C GLU A 215 -2.26 6.62 7.82
N GLU A 216 -1.28 6.76 6.92
CA GLU A 216 -0.24 5.77 6.70
C GLU A 216 1.05 6.28 7.34
N MET A 217 1.68 5.45 8.16
CA MET A 217 3.04 5.70 8.64
C MET A 217 4.02 4.80 7.91
N GLN A 218 5.00 5.43 7.26
CA GLN A 218 6.12 4.72 6.66
C GLN A 218 7.34 4.82 7.56
N ILE A 219 7.86 3.67 7.96
CA ILE A 219 9.11 3.59 8.74
C ILE A 219 10.24 3.13 7.81
N PRO A 220 11.14 4.03 7.39
CA PRO A 220 12.29 3.65 6.58
C PRO A 220 13.36 3.00 7.46
N VAL A 221 13.77 1.79 7.10
CA VAL A 221 14.88 1.09 7.75
C VAL A 221 15.97 0.82 6.72
N ALA A 222 17.16 1.37 6.96
CA ALA A 222 18.28 1.26 6.04
C ALA A 222 18.68 -0.21 5.85
N ARG A 223 18.86 -0.62 4.61
CA ARG A 223 19.35 -1.95 4.27
C ARG A 223 20.82 -2.08 4.68
N ALA A 224 21.18 -3.19 5.30
CA ALA A 224 22.59 -3.51 5.54
C ALA A 224 23.32 -3.59 4.20
N LYS A 225 24.51 -2.97 4.07
CA LYS A 225 25.25 -2.94 2.79
C LYS A 225 25.69 -4.32 2.31
N ARG A 226 25.84 -5.29 3.22
CA ARG A 226 26.28 -6.66 2.96
C ARG A 226 25.66 -7.59 4.01
N PRO A 227 24.36 -7.89 3.92
CA PRO A 227 23.75 -8.83 4.84
C PRO A 227 24.38 -10.21 4.65
N GLU A 228 24.49 -10.99 5.72
CA GLU A 228 24.88 -12.39 5.59
C GLU A 228 23.84 -13.16 4.76
N PRO A 229 24.23 -14.18 3.97
CA PRO A 229 23.27 -14.99 3.23
C PRO A 229 22.18 -15.56 4.15
N GLY A 230 20.93 -15.26 3.84
CA GLY A 230 19.78 -15.67 4.64
C GLY A 230 19.48 -14.82 5.87
N ALA A 231 20.17 -13.71 6.04
CA ALA A 231 19.76 -12.72 7.01
C ALA A 231 18.39 -12.17 6.64
N THR A 232 17.63 -11.82 7.67
CA THR A 232 16.37 -11.10 7.58
C THR A 232 16.53 -9.75 8.26
N LEU A 233 15.79 -8.77 7.75
CA LEU A 233 15.50 -7.55 8.49
C LEU A 233 14.28 -7.80 9.36
N ASP A 234 14.47 -7.64 10.66
CA ASP A 234 13.42 -7.88 11.63
C ASP A 234 12.98 -6.59 12.29
N MET A 235 11.69 -6.30 12.20
CA MET A 235 11.12 -5.10 12.79
C MET A 235 9.97 -5.44 13.72
N LEU A 236 10.04 -4.94 14.94
CA LEU A 236 9.02 -5.07 15.97
C LEU A 236 8.27 -3.76 16.13
N VAL A 237 6.96 -3.78 15.92
CA VAL A 237 6.06 -2.65 16.11
C VAL A 237 5.20 -2.92 17.33
N ASN A 238 5.25 -2.01 18.30
CA ASN A 238 4.29 -1.95 19.39
C ASN A 238 3.36 -0.78 19.15
N TRP A 239 2.09 -0.96 19.45
CA TRP A 239 1.14 0.15 19.48
C TRP A 239 0.28 0.10 20.74
N GLN A 240 -0.15 1.28 21.14
CA GLN A 240 -1.06 1.47 22.26
C GLN A 240 -2.16 2.43 21.82
N SER A 241 -3.41 1.97 21.75
CA SER A 241 -4.55 2.86 21.48
C SER A 241 -4.61 3.97 22.52
N ASP A 242 -4.78 5.21 22.06
CA ASP A 242 -4.83 6.38 22.95
C ASP A 242 -6.21 6.51 23.63
N SER A 243 -7.26 5.97 22.99
CA SER A 243 -8.63 6.02 23.51
C SER A 243 -8.96 4.87 24.45
N ASP A 244 -8.31 3.71 24.27
CA ASP A 244 -8.49 2.54 25.11
C ASP A 244 -7.16 1.79 25.30
N PRO A 245 -6.51 1.92 26.48
CA PRO A 245 -5.26 1.23 26.78
C PRO A 245 -5.32 -0.30 26.71
N SER A 246 -6.51 -0.92 26.72
CA SER A 246 -6.64 -2.36 26.51
C SER A 246 -6.48 -2.79 25.05
N HIS A 247 -6.61 -1.85 24.10
CA HIS A 247 -6.46 -2.06 22.66
C HIS A 247 -5.03 -1.73 22.20
N GLY A 248 -4.05 -2.35 22.85
CA GLY A 248 -2.65 -2.36 22.43
C GLY A 248 -2.27 -3.69 21.78
N GLY A 249 -1.09 -3.75 21.18
CA GLY A 249 -0.56 -4.99 20.66
C GLY A 249 0.87 -4.85 20.18
N SER A 250 1.42 -5.99 19.74
CA SER A 250 2.75 -6.05 19.17
C SER A 250 2.77 -6.96 17.94
N GLN A 251 3.44 -6.54 16.88
CA GLN A 251 3.66 -7.33 15.67
C GLN A 251 5.13 -7.29 15.29
N VAL A 252 5.68 -8.43 14.93
CA VAL A 252 7.03 -8.53 14.37
C VAL A 252 6.96 -8.92 12.91
N VAL A 253 7.85 -8.34 12.10
CA VAL A 253 7.99 -8.65 10.68
C VAL A 253 9.37 -9.22 10.46
N PHE A 254 9.43 -10.33 9.74
CA PHE A 254 10.67 -10.91 9.22
C PHE A 254 10.68 -10.73 7.71
N THR A 255 11.57 -9.88 7.20
CA THR A 255 11.71 -9.63 5.75
C THR A 255 13.08 -10.10 5.28
N PRO A 256 13.19 -11.09 4.40
CA PRO A 256 14.48 -11.55 3.89
C PRO A 256 15.16 -10.44 3.08
N PHE A 257 16.49 -10.34 3.17
CA PHE A 257 17.23 -9.53 2.21
C PHE A 257 17.22 -10.23 0.84
N ASP A 258 17.18 -9.43 -0.24
CA ASP A 258 17.15 -9.94 -1.62
C ASP A 258 18.30 -10.91 -1.93
N VAL A 259 17.96 -12.01 -2.62
CA VAL A 259 18.84 -13.15 -2.94
C VAL A 259 19.89 -12.81 -3.99
N SER A 260 19.74 -11.68 -4.68
CA SER A 260 20.69 -11.21 -5.69
C SER A 260 22.09 -10.97 -5.12
N ASP A 261 22.23 -10.83 -3.79
CA ASP A 261 23.48 -10.51 -3.11
C ASP A 261 24.20 -11.71 -2.45
N GLY A 262 23.63 -12.92 -2.50
CA GLY A 262 24.27 -14.10 -1.92
C GLY A 262 23.41 -15.35 -2.11
N GLY A 263 24.01 -16.44 -2.57
CA GLY A 263 23.34 -17.71 -2.89
C GLY A 263 22.49 -18.29 -1.74
N PRO A 264 21.79 -19.42 -2.00
CA PRO A 264 20.78 -19.95 -1.09
C PRO A 264 21.35 -20.12 0.32
N ALA A 265 20.70 -19.47 1.28
CA ALA A 265 21.14 -19.48 2.65
C ALA A 265 21.13 -20.89 3.23
N THR A 266 22.12 -21.19 4.07
CA THR A 266 21.92 -22.25 5.05
C THR A 266 20.96 -21.66 6.09
N PRO A 267 19.78 -22.27 6.32
CA PRO A 267 18.83 -21.73 7.28
C PRO A 267 19.56 -21.52 8.62
N PRO A 268 19.39 -20.36 9.28
CA PRO A 268 19.85 -20.24 10.66
C PRO A 268 19.23 -21.41 11.43
N THR A 269 20.05 -22.18 12.15
CA THR A 269 19.54 -23.25 13.01
C THR A 269 18.54 -22.61 13.95
N ALA A 270 17.25 -22.94 13.77
CA ALA A 270 16.22 -22.48 14.67
C ALA A 270 16.63 -22.94 16.07
N ASN A 271 16.99 -22.01 16.96
CA ASN A 271 17.48 -22.31 18.31
C ASN A 271 16.33 -22.81 19.22
N GLY A 272 15.27 -23.34 18.63
CA GLY A 272 14.09 -23.84 19.31
C GLY A 272 13.13 -22.75 19.77
N ASN A 273 13.25 -21.48 19.36
CA ASN A 273 12.21 -20.47 19.59
C ASN A 273 11.26 -20.41 18.38
N PHE A 274 9.95 -20.21 18.63
CA PHE A 274 8.94 -19.94 17.62
C PHE A 274 9.34 -18.83 16.64
N TYR A 275 9.82 -17.68 17.13
CA TYR A 275 10.19 -16.54 16.27
C TYR A 275 11.45 -16.82 15.44
N ASP A 276 12.44 -17.53 15.98
CA ASP A 276 13.60 -17.98 15.21
C ASP A 276 13.18 -18.93 14.07
N THR A 277 12.19 -19.78 14.32
CA THR A 277 11.63 -20.67 13.31
C THR A 277 10.89 -19.89 12.21
N LEU A 278 10.09 -18.88 12.57
CA LEU A 278 9.43 -18.02 11.58
C LEU A 278 10.44 -17.21 10.75
N ARG A 279 11.49 -16.68 11.40
CA ARG A 279 12.62 -16.01 10.74
C ARG A 279 13.31 -16.94 9.74
N ALA A 280 13.58 -18.19 10.13
CA ALA A 280 14.20 -19.19 9.26
C ALA A 280 13.30 -19.53 8.05
N ILE A 281 11.99 -19.65 8.24
CA ILE A 281 11.03 -19.86 7.15
C ILE A 281 11.02 -18.65 6.20
N ALA A 282 10.92 -17.42 6.73
CA ALA A 282 10.95 -16.19 5.93
C ALA A 282 12.20 -16.14 5.04
N SER A 283 13.36 -16.48 5.62
CA SER A 283 14.65 -16.58 4.95
C SER A 283 14.68 -17.64 3.85
N VAL A 284 14.31 -18.90 4.15
CA VAL A 284 14.40 -20.03 3.22
C VAL A 284 13.45 -19.90 2.04
N TYR A 285 12.24 -19.40 2.27
CA TYR A 285 11.22 -19.27 1.22
C TYR A 285 11.22 -17.90 0.55
N HIS A 286 12.09 -16.98 0.97
CA HIS A 286 12.12 -15.59 0.49
C HIS A 286 10.75 -14.91 0.57
N VAL A 287 10.08 -15.04 1.73
CA VAL A 287 8.79 -14.41 2.00
C VAL A 287 8.86 -13.50 3.22
N THR A 288 8.04 -12.47 3.24
CA THR A 288 7.78 -11.66 4.43
C THR A 288 6.80 -12.37 5.35
N VAL A 289 7.16 -12.51 6.62
CA VAL A 289 6.28 -13.10 7.65
C VAL A 289 5.98 -12.04 8.71
N ILE A 290 4.69 -11.74 8.89
CA ILE A 290 4.19 -10.84 9.94
C ILE A 290 3.59 -11.70 11.04
N ALA A 291 4.15 -11.66 12.24
CA ALA A 291 3.71 -12.46 13.37
C ALA A 291 3.17 -11.59 14.51
N ASP A 292 2.09 -12.03 15.14
CA ASP A 292 1.64 -11.47 16.41
C ASP A 292 2.71 -11.74 17.49
N ALA A 293 3.11 -10.68 18.19
CA ALA A 293 4.11 -10.70 19.25
C ALA A 293 3.50 -10.51 20.65
N THR A 294 2.18 -10.36 20.74
CA THR A 294 1.47 -10.03 21.99
C THR A 294 1.48 -11.18 22.99
N SER A 295 1.34 -12.44 22.53
CA SER A 295 1.25 -13.61 23.42
C SER A 295 2.51 -14.49 23.44
N SER A 296 3.57 -14.11 22.71
CA SER A 296 4.94 -14.67 22.72
C SER A 296 5.02 -16.13 23.17
N PRO A 297 4.72 -17.11 22.29
CA PRO A 297 4.69 -18.51 22.68
C PRO A 297 6.10 -19.00 23.03
N THR A 298 6.24 -19.65 24.19
CA THR A 298 7.50 -20.17 24.71
C THR A 298 7.88 -21.56 24.17
N VAL A 299 7.02 -22.16 23.34
CA VAL A 299 7.20 -23.54 22.86
C VAL A 299 8.05 -23.56 21.61
N ALA A 300 8.99 -24.51 21.57
CA ALA A 300 9.75 -24.79 20.37
C ALA A 300 8.85 -25.30 19.24
N ALA A 301 8.78 -24.54 18.15
CA ALA A 301 8.13 -24.99 16.94
C ALA A 301 8.96 -26.09 16.29
N ALA A 302 8.51 -27.34 16.41
CA ALA A 302 9.14 -28.49 15.78
C ALA A 302 8.40 -28.90 14.50
N GLY A 303 9.16 -29.41 13.52
CA GLY A 303 8.60 -30.29 12.49
C GLY A 303 8.38 -29.74 11.09
N TRP A 304 8.93 -28.57 10.73
CA TRP A 304 8.95 -28.14 9.31
C TRP A 304 10.24 -28.60 8.62
N THR A 305 10.14 -28.89 7.32
CA THR A 305 11.30 -29.26 6.48
C THR A 305 11.38 -28.33 5.27
N SER A 306 12.58 -28.05 4.77
CA SER A 306 12.78 -27.13 3.63
C SER A 306 12.16 -27.60 2.30
N GLY A 307 11.63 -28.83 2.24
CA GLY A 307 10.91 -29.36 1.07
C GLY A 307 9.40 -29.09 1.08
N ASP A 308 8.85 -28.55 2.17
CA ASP A 308 7.43 -28.18 2.25
C ASP A 308 7.16 -26.91 1.43
N ASP A 309 5.92 -26.67 1.01
CA ASP A 309 5.54 -25.32 0.56
C ASP A 309 5.46 -24.37 1.77
N VAL A 310 5.64 -23.07 1.51
CA VAL A 310 5.67 -22.04 2.58
C VAL A 310 4.40 -22.05 3.45
N SER A 311 3.24 -22.32 2.87
CA SER A 311 1.98 -22.32 3.62
C SER A 311 1.91 -23.52 4.55
N LYS A 312 2.36 -24.69 4.08
CA LYS A 312 2.47 -25.90 4.90
C LYS A 312 3.50 -25.73 6.02
N ALA A 313 4.68 -25.18 5.73
CA ALA A 313 5.71 -24.92 6.74
C ALA A 313 5.19 -23.98 7.84
N LEU A 314 4.59 -22.85 7.47
CA LEU A 314 4.00 -21.91 8.42
C LEU A 314 2.83 -22.52 9.21
N ASN A 315 1.94 -23.28 8.58
CA ASN A 315 0.81 -23.91 9.28
C ASN A 315 1.25 -24.96 10.29
N THR A 316 2.30 -25.74 9.99
CA THR A 316 2.90 -26.69 10.93
C THR A 316 3.42 -25.96 12.17
N VAL A 317 4.18 -24.88 11.97
CA VAL A 317 4.77 -24.08 13.04
C VAL A 317 3.72 -23.35 13.86
N ALA A 318 2.82 -22.60 13.21
CA ALA A 318 1.74 -21.86 13.87
C ALA A 318 0.76 -22.79 14.59
N GLY A 319 0.44 -23.94 14.00
CA GLY A 319 -0.45 -24.94 14.58
C GLY A 319 0.06 -25.51 15.90
N SER A 320 1.39 -25.61 16.09
CA SER A 320 2.01 -26.10 17.33
C SER A 320 1.74 -25.20 18.55
N VAL A 321 1.40 -23.93 18.32
CA VAL A 321 1.15 -22.91 19.36
C VAL A 321 -0.27 -22.33 19.28
N SER A 322 -1.19 -23.01 18.57
CA SER A 322 -2.58 -22.56 18.36
C SER A 322 -2.75 -21.24 17.58
N TYR A 323 -1.73 -20.84 16.82
CA TYR A 323 -1.83 -19.70 15.92
C TYR A 323 -2.49 -20.10 14.59
N GLY A 324 -2.96 -19.12 13.83
CA GLY A 324 -3.43 -19.24 12.47
C GLY A 324 -2.42 -18.67 11.47
N VAL A 325 -2.56 -19.06 10.20
CA VAL A 325 -1.78 -18.49 9.09
C VAL A 325 -2.75 -17.97 8.05
N ARG A 326 -2.51 -16.75 7.56
CA ARG A 326 -3.25 -16.13 6.46
C ARG A 326 -2.26 -15.59 5.43
N LYS A 327 -2.43 -15.99 4.17
CA LYS A 327 -1.69 -15.39 3.05
C LYS A 327 -2.28 -14.02 2.74
N LEU A 328 -1.47 -12.97 2.77
CA LEU A 328 -1.90 -11.60 2.46
C LEU A 328 -1.72 -11.29 0.97
N ASN A 329 -0.57 -11.67 0.41
CA ASN A 329 -0.26 -11.62 -1.01
C ASN A 329 0.73 -12.75 -1.36
N ASP A 330 1.32 -12.77 -2.55
CA ASP A 330 2.20 -13.85 -3.00
C ASP A 330 3.50 -14.01 -2.20
N THR A 331 3.98 -12.93 -1.59
CA THR A 331 5.24 -12.90 -0.85
C THR A 331 5.06 -12.62 0.64
N THR A 332 3.84 -12.39 1.12
CA THR A 332 3.58 -11.96 2.51
C THR A 332 2.55 -12.84 3.19
N TYR A 333 2.93 -13.35 4.35
CA TYR A 333 2.11 -14.20 5.22
C TYR A 333 1.94 -13.55 6.60
N GLN A 334 0.75 -13.70 7.18
CA GLN A 334 0.47 -13.32 8.56
C GLN A 334 0.31 -14.58 9.42
N VAL A 335 0.98 -14.61 10.56
CA VAL A 335 0.86 -15.61 11.62
C VAL A 335 0.25 -14.95 12.85
N PHE A 336 -0.94 -15.37 13.26
CA PHE A 336 -1.75 -14.63 14.22
C PHE A 336 -2.30 -15.51 15.34
N ASP A 337 -2.44 -14.97 16.56
CA ASP A 337 -3.10 -15.69 17.66
C ASP A 337 -4.60 -15.84 17.34
N LYS A 338 -5.16 -17.04 17.55
CA LYS A 338 -6.57 -17.35 17.30
C LYS A 338 -7.49 -16.99 18.48
N ARG A 339 -6.91 -16.65 19.63
CA ARG A 339 -7.62 -16.44 20.90
C ARG A 339 -8.27 -15.07 21.01
#